data_AF-A0A945ZX25-F1
#
_entry.id   AF-A0A945ZX25-F1
#
_cell.length_a   1.000
_cell.length_b   1.000
_cell.length_c   1.000
_cell.angle_alpha   90.00
_cell.angle_beta   90.00
_cell.angle_gamma   90.00
#
_symmetry.space_group_name_H-M   'P 1'
#
loop_
_entity.id
_entity.type
_entity.pdbx_description
1 polymer ?
#
loop_
_entity_poly.entity_id
_entity_poly.type
_entity_poly.pdbx_seq_one_letter_code
_entity_poly.pdbx_strand_id
1 'polypeptide(L)'
;MPDSTYWSISFYKSNTINWYVKNDKEFKDNHLNIVLSKSTVDLDLNSSTIIKSPDEKGVILIRILIEKKDEESIKFYKSIQKSISLKRIL
;
A
#
# COMPACT_ATOMS: atom_id res chain seq x y z
N MET A 1 -1.85 -5.51 7.27
CA MET A 1 -2.23 -6.28 6.06
C MET A 1 -2.46 -7.72 6.49
N PRO A 2 -3.18 -8.57 5.73
CA PRO A 2 -3.39 -9.95 6.15
C PRO A 2 -2.12 -10.79 5.97
N ASP A 3 -1.84 -11.65 6.95
CA ASP A 3 -0.60 -12.42 7.05
C ASP A 3 -0.65 -13.76 6.27
N SER A 4 -1.85 -14.20 5.91
CA SER A 4 -2.13 -15.55 5.39
C SER A 4 -2.52 -15.59 3.91
N THR A 5 -2.48 -14.46 3.20
CA THR A 5 -2.90 -14.38 1.80
C THR A 5 -2.07 -13.36 1.02
N TYR A 6 -2.05 -13.51 -0.29
CA TYR A 6 -1.40 -12.56 -1.19
C TYR A 6 -2.01 -11.16 -1.08
N TRP A 7 -1.14 -10.15 -1.06
CA TRP A 7 -1.54 -8.76 -1.25
C TRP A 7 -0.46 -7.96 -1.95
N SER A 8 -0.86 -6.86 -2.58
CA SER A 8 0.08 -5.96 -3.25
C SER A 8 -0.38 -4.52 -3.20
N ILE A 9 0.59 -3.62 -3.33
CA ILE A 9 0.37 -2.22 -3.61
C ILE A 9 1.02 -1.85 -4.94
N SER A 10 0.34 -1.02 -5.71
CA SER A 10 0.87 -0.46 -6.95
C SER A 10 0.58 1.03 -7.04
N PHE A 11 1.54 1.79 -7.55
CA PHE A 11 1.39 3.21 -7.83
C PHE A 11 1.45 3.47 -9.33
N TYR A 12 0.53 4.30 -9.78
CA TYR A 12 0.39 4.68 -11.17
C TYR A 12 0.54 6.19 -11.31
N LYS A 13 1.20 6.61 -12.38
CA LYS A 13 1.30 8.01 -12.81
C LYS A 13 -0.07 8.55 -13.21
N SER A 14 -0.17 9.86 -13.41
CA SER A 14 -1.40 10.48 -13.94
C SER A 14 -1.81 9.93 -15.30
N ASN A 15 -0.84 9.48 -16.11
CA ASN A 15 -1.08 8.81 -17.39
C ASN A 15 -1.24 7.29 -17.29
N THR A 16 -1.50 6.76 -16.08
CA THR A 16 -1.74 5.33 -15.79
C THR A 16 -0.56 4.38 -16.01
N ILE A 17 0.66 4.90 -16.23
CA ILE A 17 1.86 4.05 -16.23
C ILE A 17 2.15 3.60 -14.80
N ASN A 18 2.23 2.28 -14.59
CA ASN A 18 2.72 1.71 -13.33
C ASN A 18 4.21 1.99 -13.18
N TRP A 19 4.61 2.56 -12.04
CA TRP A 19 6.01 2.90 -11.77
C TRP A 19 6.53 2.29 -10.46
N TYR A 20 5.66 1.63 -9.69
CA TYR A 20 6.04 0.97 -8.45
C TYR A 20 5.04 -0.14 -8.14
N VAL A 21 5.56 -1.32 -7.84
CA VAL A 21 4.77 -2.45 -7.36
C VAL A 21 5.55 -3.15 -6.25
N LYS A 22 4.85 -3.54 -5.19
CA LYS A 22 5.40 -4.36 -4.12
C LYS A 22 4.33 -5.31 -3.57
N ASN A 23 4.69 -6.58 -3.37
CA ASN A 23 3.81 -7.61 -2.82
C ASN A 23 4.21 -8.04 -1.41
N ASP A 24 3.35 -8.82 -0.75
CA ASP A 24 3.48 -9.32 0.62
C ASP A 24 4.86 -9.90 0.95
N LYS A 25 5.50 -10.61 0.00
CA LYS A 25 6.81 -11.23 0.22
C LYS A 25 7.98 -10.26 0.20
N GLU A 26 7.77 -9.05 -0.31
CA GLU A 26 8.82 -8.04 -0.43
C GLU A 26 8.82 -7.08 0.79
N PHE A 27 7.76 -7.08 1.61
CA PHE A 27 7.73 -6.33 2.87
C PHE A 27 8.43 -7.10 3.99
N LYS A 28 8.99 -6.37 4.97
CA LYS A 28 9.65 -6.98 6.13
C LYS A 28 8.65 -7.61 7.11
N ASP A 29 7.45 -7.05 7.16
CA ASP A 29 6.32 -7.47 7.99
C ASP A 29 5.01 -7.12 7.28
N ASN A 30 3.89 -7.34 7.96
CA ASN A 30 2.56 -7.08 7.41
C ASN A 30 2.06 -5.64 7.68
N HIS A 31 2.94 -4.73 8.09
CA HIS A 31 2.60 -3.32 8.28
C HIS A 31 2.80 -2.55 6.97
N LEU A 32 1.71 -2.05 6.41
CA LEU A 32 1.74 -1.17 5.24
C LEU A 32 2.06 0.26 5.66
N ASN A 33 3.34 0.58 5.79
CA ASN A 33 3.84 1.91 6.13
C ASN A 33 4.66 2.49 4.97
N ILE A 34 4.01 3.32 4.14
CA ILE A 34 4.62 3.93 2.95
C ILE A 34 4.44 5.44 3.00
N VAL A 35 5.51 6.15 2.67
CA VAL A 35 5.53 7.61 2.56
C VAL A 35 5.83 7.97 1.13
N LEU A 36 4.86 8.60 0.46
CA LEU A 36 5.04 9.17 -0.87
C LEU A 36 5.57 10.59 -0.73
N SER A 37 6.71 10.88 -1.36
CA SER A 37 7.32 12.21 -1.37
C SER A 37 7.63 12.68 -2.79
N LYS A 38 7.57 14.00 -3.04
CA LYS A 38 8.00 14.61 -4.32
C LYS A 38 9.51 14.82 -4.39
N SER A 39 10.14 15.08 -3.24
CA SER A 39 11.58 15.28 -3.09
C SER A 39 12.22 14.13 -2.34
N THR A 40 13.53 13.97 -2.49
CA THR A 40 14.34 13.20 -1.53
C THR A 40 14.28 13.95 -0.21
N VAL A 41 13.39 13.52 0.68
CA VAL A 41 13.35 14.02 2.05
C VAL A 41 13.97 12.94 2.90
N ASP A 42 15.07 13.27 3.57
CA ASP A 42 15.62 12.46 4.66
C ASP A 42 14.71 12.64 5.87
N LEU A 43 13.52 12.02 5.82
CA LEU A 43 12.71 11.86 7.00
C LEU A 43 13.20 10.60 7.71
N ASP A 44 13.72 10.75 8.92
CA ASP A 44 13.97 9.62 9.81
C ASP A 44 12.63 9.09 10.35
N LEU A 45 11.84 8.51 9.44
CA LEU A 45 10.59 7.83 9.76
C LEU A 45 10.93 6.37 10.05
N ASN A 46 11.37 6.13 11.28
CA ASN A 46 11.55 4.80 11.85
C ASN A 46 10.48 3.84 11.32
N SER A 47 10.91 2.83 10.55
CA SER A 47 10.11 1.76 9.90
C SER A 47 9.33 2.06 8.61
N SER A 48 9.26 3.30 8.11
CA SER A 48 8.49 3.60 6.89
C SER A 48 9.32 3.47 5.61
N THR A 49 8.73 2.91 4.56
CA THR A 49 9.35 2.93 3.23
C THR A 49 9.06 4.26 2.55
N ILE A 50 10.09 5.11 2.40
CA ILE A 50 9.97 6.38 1.66
C ILE A 50 10.18 6.10 0.18
N ILE A 51 9.23 6.55 -0.64
CA ILE A 51 9.26 6.41 -2.10
C ILE A 51 9.02 7.76 -2.77
N LYS A 52 9.80 8.02 -3.81
CA LYS A 52 9.68 9.25 -4.59
C LYS A 52 8.61 9.08 -5.65
N SER A 53 7.54 9.88 -5.55
CA SER A 53 6.52 9.97 -6.59
C SER A 53 7.07 10.73 -7.81
N PRO A 54 6.91 10.21 -9.03
CA PRO A 54 7.29 10.92 -10.25
C PRO A 54 6.34 12.08 -10.59
N ASP A 55 5.08 12.00 -10.13
CA ASP A 55 4.00 12.94 -10.46
C ASP A 55 3.35 13.50 -9.18
N GLU A 56 2.71 14.67 -9.29
CA GLU A 56 1.92 15.25 -8.18
C GLU A 56 0.61 14.51 -7.94
N LYS A 57 0.09 13.85 -8.98
CA LYS A 57 -1.17 13.12 -8.97
C LYS A 57 -0.96 11.74 -9.58
N GLY A 58 -1.71 10.77 -9.08
CA GLY A 58 -1.63 9.39 -9.52
C GLY A 58 -2.71 8.56 -8.88
N VAL A 59 -2.61 7.25 -9.08
CA VAL A 59 -3.54 6.26 -8.53
C VAL A 59 -2.77 5.29 -7.65
N ILE A 60 -3.35 4.99 -6.48
CA ILE A 60 -2.92 3.91 -5.61
C ILE A 60 -3.89 2.74 -5.80
N LEU A 61 -3.35 1.55 -6.03
CA LEU A 61 -4.13 0.33 -6.05
C LEU A 61 -3.60 -0.65 -5.03
N ILE A 62 -4.46 -1.06 -4.10
CA ILE A 62 -4.17 -2.10 -3.12
C ILE A 62 -5.05 -3.30 -3.46
N ARG A 63 -4.42 -4.46 -3.62
CA ARG A 63 -5.11 -5.72 -3.92
C ARG A 63 -4.87 -6.70 -2.78
N ILE A 64 -5.92 -7.41 -2.40
CA ILE A 64 -5.87 -8.49 -1.40
C ILE A 64 -6.59 -9.69 -2.02
N LEU A 65 -5.94 -10.85 -2.04
CA LEU A 65 -6.54 -12.10 -2.48
C LEU A 65 -7.45 -12.64 -1.38
N ILE A 66 -8.68 -13.00 -1.74
CA ILE A 66 -9.64 -13.62 -0.84
C ILE A 66 -9.78 -15.08 -1.26
N GLU A 67 -9.07 -15.98 -0.57
CA GLU A 67 -9.07 -17.41 -0.89
C GLU A 67 -10.39 -18.08 -0.50
N LYS A 68 -10.87 -17.82 0.72
CA LYS A 68 -12.17 -18.29 1.22
C LYS A 68 -13.21 -17.18 1.09
N LYS A 69 -14.33 -17.49 0.45
CA LYS A 69 -15.40 -16.52 0.12
C LYS A 69 -16.65 -16.69 0.99
N ASP A 70 -16.50 -17.27 2.18
CA ASP A 70 -17.55 -17.27 3.19
C ASP A 70 -17.76 -15.86 3.76
N GLU A 71 -18.89 -15.65 4.43
CA GLU A 71 -19.27 -14.32 4.94
C GLU A 71 -18.27 -13.75 5.96
N GLU A 72 -17.70 -14.61 6.81
CA GLU A 72 -16.76 -14.20 7.85
C GLU A 72 -15.46 -13.70 7.22
N SER A 73 -14.91 -14.47 6.28
CA SER A 73 -13.73 -14.10 5.50
C SER A 73 -13.96 -12.77 4.76
N ILE A 74 -15.12 -12.60 4.10
CA ILE A 74 -15.44 -11.34 3.40
C ILE A 74 -15.53 -10.16 4.38
N LYS A 75 -16.16 -10.34 5.56
CA LYS A 75 -16.27 -9.30 6.60
C LYS A 75 -14.89 -8.90 7.12
N PHE A 76 -14.00 -9.88 7.36
CA PHE A 76 -12.62 -9.65 7.77
C PHE A 76 -11.84 -8.83 6.73
N TYR A 77 -11.83 -9.23 5.46
CA TYR A 77 -11.09 -8.48 4.44
C TYR A 77 -11.66 -7.07 4.21
N LYS A 78 -12.98 -6.88 4.35
CA LYS A 78 -13.60 -5.54 4.33
C LYS A 78 -13.15 -4.68 5.52
N SER A 79 -12.92 -5.24 6.70
CA SER A 79 -12.43 -4.48 7.85
C SER A 79 -10.99 -4.00 7.61
N ILE A 80 -10.14 -4.84 7.03
CA ILE A 80 -8.78 -4.45 6.60
C ILE A 80 -8.82 -3.33 5.56
N GLN A 81 -9.67 -3.44 4.54
CA GLN A 81 -9.82 -2.38 3.54
C GLN A 81 -10.19 -1.04 4.18
N LYS A 82 -11.08 -1.05 5.19
CA LYS A 82 -11.50 0.14 5.93
C LYS A 82 -10.45 0.67 6.90
N SER A 83 -9.51 -0.15 7.35
CA SER A 83 -8.42 0.29 8.25
C SER A 83 -7.29 1.01 7.52
N ILE A 84 -7.24 0.93 6.19
CA ILE A 84 -6.26 1.66 5.38
C ILE A 84 -6.57 3.15 5.48
N SER A 85 -5.59 3.94 5.91
CA SER A 85 -5.72 5.39 6.04
C SER A 85 -4.63 6.11 5.26
N LEU A 86 -4.99 7.24 4.67
CA LEU A 86 -4.06 8.15 4.04
C LEU A 86 -3.96 9.39 4.93
N LYS A 87 -2.74 9.74 5.31
CA LYS A 87 -2.46 10.93 6.11
C LYS A 87 -1.39 11.75 5.40
N ARG A 88 -1.61 13.06 5.35
CA ARG A 88 -0.58 13.99 4.88
C ARG A 88 0.46 14.15 6.00
N ILE A 89 1.71 13.91 5.65
CA ILE A 89 2.87 14.16 6.52
C ILE A 89 3.54 15.38 5.92
N LEU A 90 3.40 16.53 6.60
CA LEU A 90 3.86 17.88 6.21
C LEU A 90 2.96 18.64 5.21
#